data_AF-A0A662IEE9-F1
#
_entry.id   AF-A0A662IEE9-F1
#
_cell.length_a   1.000
_cell.length_b   1.000
_cell.length_c   1.000
_cell.angle_alpha   90.00
_cell.angle_beta   90.00
_cell.angle_gamma   90.00
#
_symmetry.space_group_name_H-M   'P 1'
#
loop_
_entity.id
_entity.type
_entity.pdbx_description
1 polymer ?
#
loop_
_entity_poly.entity_id
_entity_poly.type
_entity_poly.pdbx_seq_one_letter_code
_entity_poly.pdbx_strand_id
1 'polypeptide(L)'
;MTEYFEFDVKKEVFSEEGIERALEFLRVAKKDFEASKLLMKHDLYPQALFMIQQSLEKIAKAILLALGLASIEDLKREVGHKVLMGGIKLLLSTVTDKFMYSITYRLMDKPMQFVTFFCMCSNALQHFDDLIRDSSKAVKRLKRLVDKETMKGVEKLTEIGRKSLERANDEVLKEIDSIVDKYSSYLIDPPSLVKDVGIENTYLRLKDLLDSLCTCVKQKVKNRNQRTILLRGLKEHFKRFKDEIVRIMYLMDVYLYTIMYHALFEANVSKLRYPEEGWTPTNISSDSILVIESRKIIDTFDKVELFSIVENFIRGQIKTKRSREIYNSLSQLFNKMSET
;
A
#
# COMPACT_ATOMS: atom_id res chain seq x y z
N MET A 1 33.27 -24.91 10.06
CA MET A 1 32.40 -24.55 8.92
C MET A 1 30.99 -24.34 9.44
N THR A 2 30.81 -23.24 10.14
CA THR A 2 29.51 -22.73 10.60
C THR A 2 29.56 -21.25 10.28
N GLU A 3 29.56 -20.94 8.98
CA GLU A 3 29.07 -19.65 8.53
C GLU A 3 27.59 -19.64 8.91
N TYR A 4 27.33 -19.10 10.10
CA TYR A 4 26.00 -18.67 10.46
C TYR A 4 25.58 -17.72 9.34
N PHE A 5 24.54 -18.10 8.62
CA PHE A 5 23.76 -17.15 7.85
C PHE A 5 23.42 -16.01 8.81
N GLU A 6 24.12 -14.87 8.69
CA GLU A 6 23.60 -13.59 9.14
C GLU A 6 22.38 -13.32 8.28
N PHE A 7 21.26 -13.96 8.65
CA PHE A 7 19.95 -13.54 8.22
C PHE A 7 19.84 -12.10 8.69
N ASP A 8 19.88 -11.16 7.75
CA ASP A 8 19.72 -9.74 8.02
C ASP A 8 18.33 -9.52 8.67
N VAL A 9 18.29 -9.55 10.00
CA VAL A 9 17.09 -9.54 10.87
C VAL A 9 16.32 -8.21 10.75
N LYS A 10 16.75 -7.27 9.91
CA LYS A 10 16.24 -5.91 9.81
C LYS A 10 15.21 -5.67 8.68
N LYS A 11 14.26 -6.57 8.47
CA LYS A 11 13.19 -6.31 7.47
C LYS A 11 11.79 -6.34 8.07
N GLU A 12 11.59 -5.62 9.17
CA GLU A 12 10.24 -5.20 9.54
C GLU A 12 9.59 -4.43 8.38
N VAL A 13 8.27 -4.61 8.18
CA VAL A 13 7.53 -3.88 7.14
C VAL A 13 7.56 -2.38 7.43
N PHE A 14 7.58 -1.99 8.71
CA PHE A 14 7.56 -0.61 9.19
C PHE A 14 8.76 -0.33 10.10
N SER A 15 9.98 -0.34 9.57
CA SER A 15 11.17 0.03 10.34
C SER A 15 11.14 1.51 10.73
N GLU A 16 11.74 1.88 11.86
CA GLU A 16 11.79 3.28 12.31
C GLU A 16 12.45 4.20 11.28
N GLU A 17 13.58 3.77 10.71
CA GLU A 17 14.26 4.48 9.64
C GLU A 17 13.39 4.60 8.38
N GLY A 18 12.72 3.51 7.97
CA GLY A 18 11.83 3.52 6.81
C GLY A 18 10.64 4.47 7.00
N ILE A 19 10.07 4.51 8.21
CA ILE A 19 9.02 5.45 8.59
C ILE A 19 9.53 6.90 8.52
N GLU A 20 10.69 7.19 9.11
CA GLU A 20 11.25 8.54 9.13
C GLU A 20 11.46 9.05 7.69
N ARG A 21 12.12 8.26 6.84
CA ARG A 21 12.36 8.60 5.44
C ARG A 21 11.06 8.73 4.64
N ALA A 22 10.10 7.84 4.85
CA ALA A 22 8.81 7.93 4.18
C ALA A 22 8.10 9.25 4.51
N LEU A 23 8.16 9.69 5.77
CA LEU A 23 7.56 10.96 6.20
C LEU A 23 8.28 12.18 5.63
N GLU A 24 9.60 12.12 5.45
CA GLU A 24 10.35 13.16 4.74
C GLU A 24 9.85 13.33 3.30
N PHE A 25 9.71 12.21 2.56
CA PHE A 25 9.16 12.21 1.21
C PHE A 25 7.74 12.75 1.17
N LEU A 26 6.87 12.31 2.09
CA LEU A 26 5.48 12.75 2.15
C LEU A 26 5.36 14.26 2.44
N ARG A 27 6.25 14.80 3.29
CA ARG A 27 6.30 16.24 3.58
C ARG A 27 6.68 17.05 2.33
N VAL A 28 7.63 16.57 1.53
CA VAL A 28 8.01 17.24 0.27
C VAL A 28 6.88 17.11 -0.75
N ALA A 29 6.27 15.92 -0.87
CA ALA A 29 5.11 15.70 -1.73
C ALA A 29 3.98 16.67 -1.42
N LYS A 30 3.68 16.91 -0.13
CA LYS A 30 2.67 17.87 0.29
C LYS A 30 3.00 19.30 -0.17
N LYS A 31 4.26 19.72 -0.09
CA LYS A 31 4.68 21.04 -0.58
C LYS A 31 4.48 21.17 -2.08
N ASP A 32 4.84 20.14 -2.84
CA ASP A 32 4.64 20.11 -4.30
C ASP A 32 3.14 20.15 -4.65
N PHE A 33 2.30 19.43 -3.89
CA PHE A 33 0.85 19.46 -4.03
C PHE A 33 0.25 20.85 -3.78
N GLU A 34 0.61 21.51 -2.68
CA GLU A 34 0.14 22.87 -2.37
C GLU A 34 0.62 23.89 -3.41
N ALA A 35 1.86 23.75 -3.89
CA ALA A 35 2.38 24.58 -4.98
C ALA A 35 1.58 24.36 -6.27
N SER A 36 1.32 23.10 -6.65
CA SER A 36 0.46 22.77 -7.80
C SER A 36 -0.91 23.44 -7.71
N LYS A 37 -1.56 23.32 -6.55
CA LYS A 37 -2.88 23.92 -6.31
C LYS A 37 -2.88 25.43 -6.48
N LEU A 38 -1.84 26.12 -5.98
CA LEU A 38 -1.69 27.56 -6.16
C LEU A 38 -1.47 27.92 -7.64
N LEU A 39 -0.56 27.21 -8.31
CA LEU A 39 -0.25 27.44 -9.74
C LEU A 39 -1.47 27.18 -10.63
N MET A 40 -2.25 26.14 -10.34
CA MET A 40 -3.47 25.77 -11.06
C MET A 40 -4.55 26.86 -10.95
N LYS A 41 -4.63 27.57 -9.81
CA LYS A 41 -5.55 28.70 -9.60
C LYS A 41 -5.16 29.96 -10.37
N HIS A 42 -3.90 30.10 -10.74
CA HIS A 42 -3.37 31.23 -11.49
C HIS A 42 -3.11 30.88 -12.97
N ASP A 43 -3.71 29.79 -13.46
CA ASP A 43 -3.58 29.31 -14.83
C ASP A 43 -2.14 29.05 -15.29
N LEU A 44 -1.22 28.82 -14.33
CA LEU A 44 0.17 28.44 -14.57
C LEU A 44 0.26 26.91 -14.74
N TYR A 45 -0.49 26.39 -15.72
CA TYR A 45 -0.72 24.95 -15.88
C TYR A 45 0.54 24.11 -16.03
N PRO A 46 1.55 24.46 -16.85
CA PRO A 46 2.74 23.62 -17.02
C PRO A 46 3.45 23.32 -15.70
N GLN A 47 3.67 24.38 -14.91
CA GLN A 47 4.30 24.26 -13.60
C GLN A 47 3.38 23.53 -12.62
N ALA A 48 2.07 23.78 -12.66
CA ALA A 48 1.11 23.05 -11.83
C ALA A 48 1.11 21.54 -12.13
N LEU A 49 1.06 21.17 -13.41
CA LEU A 49 1.07 19.79 -13.90
C LEU A 49 2.39 19.07 -13.55
N PHE A 50 3.52 19.77 -13.64
CA PHE A 50 4.81 19.24 -13.19
C PHE A 50 4.81 18.99 -11.68
N MET A 51 4.34 19.96 -10.88
CA MET A 51 4.32 19.85 -9.43
C MET A 51 3.36 18.75 -8.93
N ILE A 52 2.19 18.56 -9.55
CA ILE A 52 1.29 17.46 -9.17
C ILE A 52 1.90 16.10 -9.51
N GLN A 53 2.55 15.94 -10.67
CA GLN A 53 3.28 14.70 -11.01
C GLN A 53 4.37 14.41 -9.98
N GLN A 54 5.14 15.43 -9.62
CA GLN A 54 6.20 15.34 -8.61
C GLN A 54 5.68 14.98 -7.22
N SER A 55 4.50 15.46 -6.84
CA SER A 55 3.79 15.07 -5.63
C SER A 55 3.40 13.59 -5.67
N LEU A 56 2.74 13.13 -6.74
CA LEU A 56 2.31 11.74 -6.90
C LEU A 56 3.51 10.78 -6.82
N GLU A 57 4.59 11.08 -7.53
CA GLU A 57 5.82 10.27 -7.49
C GLU A 57 6.38 10.15 -6.06
N LYS A 58 6.41 11.26 -5.30
CA LYS A 58 6.93 11.27 -3.92
C LYS A 58 6.02 10.56 -2.92
N ILE A 59 4.69 10.63 -3.10
CA ILE A 59 3.74 9.82 -2.32
C ILE A 59 4.00 8.34 -2.55
N ALA A 60 4.12 7.91 -3.81
CA ALA A 60 4.39 6.52 -4.13
C ALA A 60 5.71 6.03 -3.52
N LYS A 61 6.79 6.85 -3.62
CA LYS A 61 8.08 6.56 -2.98
C LYS A 61 7.99 6.49 -1.46
N ALA A 62 7.25 7.41 -0.82
CA ALA A 62 7.02 7.37 0.62
C ALA A 62 6.36 6.04 1.03
N ILE A 63 5.36 5.58 0.28
CA ILE A 63 4.69 4.31 0.57
C ILE A 63 5.63 3.12 0.39
N LEU A 64 6.43 3.08 -0.68
CA LEU A 64 7.41 2.01 -0.89
C LEU A 64 8.42 1.94 0.27
N LEU A 65 8.92 3.08 0.75
CA LEU A 65 9.81 3.15 1.91
C LEU A 65 9.10 2.71 3.19
N ALA A 66 7.86 3.17 3.43
CA ALA A 66 7.10 2.85 4.62
C ALA A 66 6.78 1.37 4.75
N LEU A 67 6.63 0.66 3.63
CA LEU A 67 6.44 -0.80 3.56
C LEU A 67 7.78 -1.56 3.49
N GLY A 68 8.90 -0.83 3.46
CA GLY A 68 10.25 -1.30 3.20
C GLY A 68 10.39 -2.13 1.91
N LEU A 69 9.57 -1.81 0.90
CA LEU A 69 9.62 -2.43 -0.43
C LEU A 69 10.74 -1.82 -1.30
N ALA A 70 11.29 -0.69 -0.89
CA ALA A 70 12.47 -0.07 -1.48
C ALA A 70 13.37 0.47 -0.37
N SER A 71 14.68 0.41 -0.59
CA SER A 71 15.67 1.18 0.16
C SER A 71 15.89 2.57 -0.49
N ILE A 72 16.58 3.47 0.21
CA ILE A 72 16.98 4.76 -0.36
C ILE A 72 17.91 4.55 -1.56
N GLU A 73 18.74 3.52 -1.51
CA GLU A 73 19.66 3.13 -2.58
C GLU A 73 18.88 2.66 -3.82
N ASP A 74 17.83 1.86 -3.65
CA ASP A 74 16.95 1.43 -4.75
C ASP A 74 16.29 2.64 -5.42
N LEU A 75 15.77 3.57 -4.61
CA LEU A 75 15.14 4.80 -5.10
C LEU A 75 16.11 5.78 -5.79
N LYS A 76 17.42 5.68 -5.49
CA LYS A 76 18.48 6.48 -6.13
C LYS A 76 19.01 5.81 -7.40
N ARG A 77 19.18 4.49 -7.40
CA ARG A 77 19.76 3.71 -8.51
C ARG A 77 18.79 3.63 -9.68
N GLU A 78 17.52 3.39 -9.39
CA GLU A 78 16.48 3.47 -10.39
C GLU A 78 16.08 4.94 -10.51
N VAL A 79 16.72 5.68 -11.41
CA VAL A 79 16.31 7.07 -11.72
C VAL A 79 15.18 7.03 -12.76
N GLY A 80 14.02 7.61 -12.42
CA GLY A 80 12.98 8.00 -13.38
C GLY A 80 12.11 6.85 -13.91
N HIS A 81 10.80 6.93 -13.65
CA HIS A 81 9.71 6.10 -14.19
C HIS A 81 9.76 4.58 -13.93
N LYS A 82 10.90 3.93 -14.16
CA LYS A 82 11.16 2.53 -13.83
C LYS A 82 10.98 2.22 -12.35
N VAL A 83 11.16 3.17 -11.44
CA VAL A 83 10.95 2.96 -10.00
C VAL A 83 9.50 2.69 -9.65
N LEU A 84 8.56 3.35 -10.34
CA LEU A 84 7.14 3.22 -9.98
C LEU A 84 6.58 1.92 -10.53
N MET A 85 6.92 1.60 -11.79
CA MET A 85 6.58 0.32 -12.41
C MET A 85 7.39 -0.85 -11.84
N GLY A 86 8.65 -0.61 -11.50
CA GLY A 86 9.52 -1.51 -10.77
C GLY A 86 9.04 -1.69 -9.34
N GLY A 87 8.49 -0.65 -8.72
CA GLY A 87 7.85 -0.68 -7.42
C GLY A 87 6.63 -1.59 -7.39
N ILE A 88 5.89 -1.69 -8.50
CA ILE A 88 4.85 -2.72 -8.65
C ILE A 88 5.48 -4.13 -8.60
N LYS A 89 6.55 -4.38 -9.36
CA LYS A 89 7.25 -5.68 -9.36
C LYS A 89 7.89 -6.00 -8.00
N LEU A 90 8.47 -5.00 -7.35
CA LEU A 90 9.04 -5.07 -6.00
C LEU A 90 7.95 -5.33 -4.98
N LEU A 91 6.79 -4.69 -5.11
CA LEU A 91 5.62 -4.98 -4.29
C LEU A 91 5.22 -6.45 -4.45
N LEU A 92 5.23 -7.00 -5.66
CA LEU A 92 4.90 -8.41 -5.87
C LEU A 92 5.91 -9.41 -5.31
N SER A 93 7.20 -9.21 -5.54
CA SER A 93 8.23 -10.09 -4.99
C SER A 93 8.33 -9.93 -3.47
N THR A 94 8.37 -8.69 -2.99
CA THR A 94 8.70 -8.37 -1.61
C THR A 94 7.49 -8.48 -0.67
N VAL A 95 6.26 -8.18 -1.10
CA VAL A 95 5.07 -8.42 -0.25
C VAL A 95 4.93 -9.91 0.03
N THR A 96 5.23 -10.78 -0.95
CA THR A 96 5.25 -12.23 -0.72
C THR A 96 6.22 -12.58 0.40
N ASP A 97 7.48 -12.20 0.22
CA ASP A 97 8.56 -12.60 1.13
C ASP A 97 8.38 -11.95 2.49
N LYS A 98 8.03 -10.67 2.55
CA LYS A 98 7.80 -9.94 3.80
C LYS A 98 6.53 -10.34 4.51
N PHE A 99 5.44 -10.66 3.82
CA PHE A 99 4.22 -11.13 4.46
C PHE A 99 4.45 -12.51 5.05
N MET A 100 5.04 -13.43 4.28
CA MET A 100 5.41 -14.75 4.76
C MET A 100 6.45 -14.68 5.87
N TYR A 101 7.44 -13.80 5.76
CA TYR A 101 8.41 -13.52 6.81
C TYR A 101 7.71 -12.93 8.03
N SER A 102 6.84 -11.94 7.91
CA SER A 102 6.14 -11.34 9.05
C SER A 102 5.26 -12.35 9.77
N ILE A 103 4.57 -13.24 9.04
CA ILE A 103 3.85 -14.37 9.64
C ILE A 103 4.82 -15.30 10.35
N THR A 104 5.83 -15.80 9.65
CA THR A 104 6.73 -16.84 10.16
C THR A 104 7.60 -16.30 11.30
N TYR A 105 8.29 -15.18 11.07
CA TYR A 105 9.13 -14.49 12.05
C TYR A 105 8.33 -14.00 13.25
N ARG A 106 7.19 -13.30 13.12
CA ARG A 106 6.44 -12.87 14.33
C ARG A 106 5.87 -14.06 15.11
N LEU A 107 5.56 -15.16 14.43
CA LEU A 107 5.18 -16.42 15.09
C LEU A 107 6.40 -17.21 15.59
N MET A 108 7.64 -16.85 15.24
CA MET A 108 8.85 -17.58 15.64
C MET A 108 9.89 -16.71 16.37
N ASP A 109 9.60 -15.44 16.62
CA ASP A 109 10.47 -14.45 17.31
C ASP A 109 10.85 -14.91 18.73
N LYS A 110 10.07 -15.85 19.28
CA LYS A 110 10.42 -16.64 20.47
C LYS A 110 10.33 -18.12 20.14
N PRO A 111 11.33 -18.67 19.41
CA PRO A 111 11.21 -19.99 18.79
C PRO A 111 11.07 -21.09 19.84
N MET A 112 11.74 -20.95 21.00
CA MET A 112 11.56 -21.87 22.13
C MET A 112 10.13 -21.88 22.69
N GLN A 113 9.44 -20.74 22.72
CA GLN A 113 8.06 -20.67 23.18
C GLN A 113 7.11 -21.31 22.16
N PHE A 114 7.32 -21.08 20.88
CA PHE A 114 6.47 -21.61 19.82
C PHE A 114 6.72 -23.09 19.49
N VAL A 115 7.97 -23.57 19.52
CA VAL A 115 8.28 -25.00 19.42
C VAL A 115 7.58 -25.74 20.55
N THR A 116 7.63 -25.20 21.77
CA THR A 116 6.88 -25.76 22.90
C THR A 116 5.37 -25.74 22.59
N PHE A 117 4.81 -24.67 22.03
CA PHE A 117 3.39 -24.61 21.65
C PHE A 117 2.98 -25.60 20.58
N PHE A 118 3.75 -25.73 19.49
CA PHE A 118 3.44 -26.65 18.40
C PHE A 118 3.60 -28.11 18.83
N CYS A 119 4.63 -28.42 19.64
CA CYS A 119 4.75 -29.75 20.26
C CYS A 119 3.58 -30.07 21.20
N MET A 120 2.98 -29.05 21.84
CA MET A 120 1.83 -29.21 22.72
C MET A 120 0.46 -29.16 22.01
N CYS A 121 0.41 -28.74 20.73
CA CYS A 121 -0.83 -28.51 19.99
C CYS A 121 -0.69 -28.89 18.51
N SER A 122 -0.89 -30.17 18.20
CA SER A 122 -0.90 -30.67 16.81
C SER A 122 -1.90 -29.93 15.92
N ASN A 123 -3.06 -29.54 16.47
CA ASN A 123 -4.07 -28.79 15.71
C ASN A 123 -3.57 -27.39 15.31
N ALA A 124 -2.82 -26.70 16.17
CA ALA A 124 -2.24 -25.41 15.83
C ALA A 124 -1.25 -25.53 14.67
N LEU A 125 -0.50 -26.64 14.59
CA LEU A 125 0.41 -26.88 13.46
C LEU A 125 -0.37 -26.99 12.14
N GLN A 126 -1.47 -27.75 12.12
CA GLN A 126 -2.33 -27.85 10.94
C GLN A 126 -2.88 -26.47 10.50
N HIS A 127 -3.34 -25.66 11.45
CA HIS A 127 -3.82 -24.31 11.14
C HIS A 127 -2.71 -23.37 10.64
N PHE A 128 -1.48 -23.55 11.13
CA PHE A 128 -0.32 -22.81 10.64
C PHE A 128 0.04 -23.20 9.20
N ASP A 129 0.03 -24.49 8.86
CA ASP A 129 0.23 -24.96 7.49
C ASP A 129 -0.88 -24.44 6.55
N ASP A 130 -2.13 -24.46 7.01
CA ASP A 130 -3.26 -23.92 6.27
C ASP A 130 -3.11 -22.40 6.05
N LEU A 131 -2.67 -21.67 7.08
CA LEU A 131 -2.37 -20.24 7.01
C LEU A 131 -1.29 -19.95 5.96
N ILE A 132 -0.18 -20.69 5.95
CA ILE A 132 0.89 -20.54 4.94
C ILE A 132 0.34 -20.79 3.54
N ARG A 133 -0.41 -21.87 3.36
CA ARG A 133 -0.97 -22.27 2.07
C ARG A 133 -1.93 -21.21 1.53
N ASP A 134 -2.84 -20.71 2.35
CA ASP A 134 -3.84 -19.73 1.93
C ASP A 134 -3.22 -18.33 1.76
N SER A 135 -2.21 -17.97 2.56
CA SER A 135 -1.35 -16.79 2.34
C SER A 135 -0.67 -16.83 0.97
N SER A 136 -0.09 -17.97 0.60
CA SER A 136 0.53 -18.15 -0.73
C SER A 136 -0.48 -18.01 -1.87
N LYS A 137 -1.72 -18.49 -1.69
CA LYS A 137 -2.79 -18.29 -2.67
C LYS A 137 -3.19 -16.81 -2.79
N ALA A 138 -3.35 -16.11 -1.68
CA ALA A 138 -3.70 -14.69 -1.65
C ALA A 138 -2.64 -13.85 -2.37
N VAL A 139 -1.36 -14.13 -2.08
CA VAL A 139 -0.21 -13.55 -2.79
C VAL A 139 -0.28 -13.82 -4.30
N LYS A 140 -0.54 -15.06 -4.72
CA LYS A 140 -0.66 -15.39 -6.15
C LYS A 140 -1.83 -14.64 -6.82
N ARG A 141 -2.93 -14.41 -6.12
CA ARG A 141 -4.07 -13.62 -6.61
C ARG A 141 -3.70 -12.15 -6.73
N LEU A 142 -3.08 -11.57 -5.70
CA LEU A 142 -2.53 -10.21 -5.75
C LEU A 142 -1.58 -10.05 -6.94
N LYS A 143 -0.67 -11.00 -7.14
CA LYS A 143 0.23 -11.02 -8.30
C LYS A 143 -0.52 -10.98 -9.62
N ARG A 144 -1.56 -11.79 -9.80
CA ARG A 144 -2.38 -11.76 -11.03
C ARG A 144 -3.13 -10.45 -11.21
N LEU A 145 -3.71 -9.91 -10.13
CA LEU A 145 -4.43 -8.62 -10.15
C LEU A 145 -3.50 -7.50 -10.61
N VAL A 146 -2.29 -7.49 -10.07
CA VAL A 146 -1.27 -6.51 -10.39
C VAL A 146 -0.70 -6.71 -11.80
N ASP A 147 -0.19 -7.90 -12.11
CA ASP A 147 0.47 -8.19 -13.40
C ASP A 147 -0.47 -8.01 -14.59
N LYS A 148 -1.73 -8.45 -14.47
CA LYS A 148 -2.66 -8.48 -15.60
C LYS A 148 -3.51 -7.24 -15.69
N GLU A 149 -4.12 -6.82 -14.58
CA GLU A 149 -5.10 -5.75 -14.63
C GLU A 149 -4.39 -4.41 -14.49
N THR A 150 -3.57 -4.24 -13.44
CA THR A 150 -2.91 -2.96 -13.14
C THR A 150 -1.97 -2.52 -14.26
N MET A 151 -1.13 -3.43 -14.78
CA MET A 151 -0.23 -3.11 -15.89
C MET A 151 -0.98 -2.67 -17.15
N LYS A 152 -2.09 -3.33 -17.50
CA LYS A 152 -2.92 -2.92 -18.65
C LYS A 152 -3.56 -1.56 -18.43
N GLY A 153 -4.02 -1.27 -17.22
CA GLY A 153 -4.55 0.04 -16.86
C GLY A 153 -3.50 1.14 -17.03
N VAL A 154 -2.29 0.89 -16.53
CA VAL A 154 -1.14 1.80 -16.68
C VAL A 154 -0.77 2.00 -18.14
N GLU A 155 -0.57 0.93 -18.91
CA GLU A 155 -0.21 1.02 -20.34
C GLU A 155 -1.22 1.85 -21.12
N LYS A 156 -2.52 1.64 -20.85
CA LYS A 156 -3.61 2.38 -21.47
C LYS A 156 -3.62 3.86 -21.04
N LEU A 157 -3.41 4.16 -19.76
CA LEU A 157 -3.29 5.54 -19.28
C LEU A 157 -2.05 6.25 -19.83
N THR A 158 -0.93 5.54 -19.99
CA THR A 158 0.26 6.08 -20.65
C THR A 158 -0.01 6.38 -22.12
N GLU A 159 -0.79 5.55 -22.81
CA GLU A 159 -1.20 5.80 -24.19
C GLU A 159 -2.08 7.05 -24.31
N ILE A 160 -3.11 7.17 -23.47
CA ILE A 160 -3.94 8.39 -23.36
C ILE A 160 -3.06 9.59 -22.99
N GLY A 161 -2.10 9.39 -22.08
CA GLY A 161 -1.10 10.35 -21.66
C GLY A 161 -0.36 10.99 -22.83
N ARG A 162 -0.10 10.29 -23.94
CA ARG A 162 0.58 10.89 -25.10
C ARG A 162 -0.20 12.03 -25.74
N LYS A 163 -1.53 12.02 -25.60
CA LYS A 163 -2.46 13.04 -26.12
C LYS A 163 -3.02 13.92 -25.00
N SER A 164 -2.56 13.80 -23.76
CA SER A 164 -3.23 14.40 -22.61
C SER A 164 -3.05 15.92 -22.48
N LEU A 165 -2.24 16.53 -23.36
CA LEU A 165 -2.16 17.98 -23.54
C LEU A 165 -3.15 18.54 -24.57
N GLU A 166 -3.83 17.67 -25.33
CA GLU A 166 -4.90 18.04 -26.24
C GLU A 166 -6.18 18.38 -25.46
N ARG A 167 -7.08 19.10 -26.14
CA ARG A 167 -8.42 19.41 -25.62
C ARG A 167 -9.16 18.11 -25.28
N ALA A 168 -9.74 18.05 -24.09
CA ALA A 168 -10.47 16.88 -23.67
C ALA A 168 -11.72 16.63 -24.52
N ASN A 169 -11.98 15.36 -24.79
CA ASN A 169 -13.27 14.90 -25.27
C ASN A 169 -13.93 14.06 -24.16
N ASP A 170 -15.26 14.01 -24.16
CA ASP A 170 -16.02 13.31 -23.12
C ASP A 170 -15.78 11.79 -23.11
N GLU A 171 -15.48 11.18 -24.25
CA GLU A 171 -15.18 9.74 -24.36
C GLU A 171 -13.86 9.39 -23.69
N VAL A 172 -12.82 10.19 -23.89
CA VAL A 172 -11.49 10.05 -23.29
C VAL A 172 -11.57 10.28 -21.78
N LEU A 173 -12.31 11.29 -21.33
CA LEU A 173 -12.52 11.52 -19.90
C LEU A 173 -13.27 10.35 -19.25
N LYS A 174 -14.33 9.83 -19.89
CA LYS A 174 -15.05 8.63 -19.42
C LYS A 174 -14.17 7.39 -19.41
N GLU A 175 -13.26 7.27 -20.38
CA GLU A 175 -12.31 6.16 -20.45
C GLU A 175 -11.29 6.24 -19.31
N ILE A 176 -10.73 7.43 -19.03
CA ILE A 176 -9.86 7.66 -17.87
C ILE A 176 -10.62 7.34 -16.58
N ASP A 177 -11.81 7.89 -16.40
CA ASP A 177 -12.66 7.65 -15.23
C ASP A 177 -12.94 6.15 -15.07
N SER A 178 -13.27 5.43 -16.15
CA SER A 178 -13.49 3.98 -16.09
C SER A 178 -12.25 3.18 -15.70
N ILE A 179 -11.06 3.59 -16.15
CA ILE A 179 -9.81 2.92 -15.76
C ILE A 179 -9.50 3.24 -14.30
N VAL A 180 -9.53 4.51 -13.91
CA VAL A 180 -9.21 4.96 -12.56
C VAL A 180 -10.21 4.40 -11.56
N ASP A 181 -11.51 4.41 -11.84
CA ASP A 181 -12.56 3.95 -10.92
C ASP A 181 -12.43 2.49 -10.54
N LYS A 182 -11.95 1.67 -11.47
CA LYS A 182 -11.62 0.28 -11.18
C LYS A 182 -10.59 0.15 -10.06
N TYR A 183 -9.67 1.10 -9.92
CA TYR A 183 -8.64 1.13 -8.86
C TYR A 183 -8.97 2.10 -7.72
N SER A 184 -9.77 3.14 -7.96
CA SER A 184 -10.23 4.11 -6.95
C SER A 184 -11.29 3.51 -6.05
N SER A 185 -12.03 2.50 -6.53
CA SER A 185 -12.95 1.70 -5.72
C SER A 185 -12.29 1.13 -4.47
N TYR A 186 -10.99 0.83 -4.51
CA TYR A 186 -10.23 0.36 -3.35
C TYR A 186 -9.94 1.49 -2.34
N LEU A 187 -9.68 2.72 -2.80
CA LEU A 187 -9.50 3.92 -1.96
C LEU A 187 -10.79 4.33 -1.23
N ILE A 188 -11.93 4.10 -1.89
CA ILE A 188 -13.24 4.47 -1.40
C ILE A 188 -13.87 3.32 -0.58
N ASP A 189 -13.69 2.08 -1.03
CA ASP A 189 -14.18 0.84 -0.42
C ASP A 189 -13.05 -0.22 -0.28
N PRO A 190 -12.13 -0.05 0.68
CA PRO A 190 -11.04 -1.01 0.94
C PRO A 190 -11.47 -2.49 1.09
N PRO A 191 -12.67 -2.82 1.62
CA PRO A 191 -13.20 -4.19 1.61
C PRO A 191 -13.23 -4.90 0.25
N SER A 192 -13.40 -4.18 -0.86
CA SER A 192 -13.39 -4.78 -2.20
C SER A 192 -12.01 -5.37 -2.54
N LEU A 193 -10.92 -4.68 -2.17
CA LEU A 193 -9.55 -5.18 -2.35
C LEU A 193 -9.30 -6.46 -1.54
N VAL A 194 -9.83 -6.53 -0.32
CA VAL A 194 -9.72 -7.72 0.56
C VAL A 194 -10.30 -8.95 -0.13
N LYS A 195 -11.47 -8.79 -0.75
CA LYS A 195 -12.18 -9.85 -1.49
C LYS A 195 -11.40 -10.30 -2.72
N ASP A 196 -10.96 -9.35 -3.54
CA ASP A 196 -10.27 -9.64 -4.80
C ASP A 196 -8.91 -10.32 -4.58
N VAL A 197 -8.17 -9.90 -3.55
CA VAL A 197 -6.93 -10.56 -3.15
C VAL A 197 -7.21 -11.92 -2.46
N GLY A 198 -8.36 -12.06 -1.81
CA GLY A 198 -8.71 -13.26 -1.05
C GLY A 198 -8.00 -13.36 0.29
N ILE A 199 -7.68 -12.22 0.92
CA ILE A 199 -7.07 -12.13 2.25
C ILE A 199 -7.99 -12.70 3.34
N GLU A 200 -9.30 -12.77 3.05
CA GLU A 200 -10.33 -13.31 3.95
C GLU A 200 -9.97 -14.69 4.47
N ASN A 201 -9.60 -15.62 3.58
CA ASN A 201 -9.22 -16.98 3.96
C ASN A 201 -7.96 -16.99 4.82
N THR A 202 -6.96 -16.17 4.48
CA THR A 202 -5.74 -16.02 5.27
C THR A 202 -6.05 -15.53 6.69
N TYR A 203 -6.93 -14.53 6.81
CA TYR A 203 -7.34 -14.02 8.12
C TYR A 203 -8.11 -15.06 8.95
N LEU A 204 -9.02 -15.81 8.32
CA LEU A 204 -9.73 -16.91 8.97
C LEU A 204 -8.77 -17.96 9.52
N ARG A 205 -7.78 -18.40 8.73
CA ARG A 205 -6.76 -19.37 9.19
C ARG A 205 -5.90 -18.85 10.32
N LEU A 206 -5.59 -17.55 10.30
CA LEU A 206 -4.87 -16.94 11.40
C LEU A 206 -5.71 -16.95 12.69
N LYS A 207 -7.01 -16.70 12.60
CA LYS A 207 -7.91 -16.79 13.74
C LYS A 207 -7.99 -18.24 14.27
N ASP A 208 -8.19 -19.22 13.39
CA ASP A 208 -8.23 -20.64 13.77
C ASP A 208 -6.95 -21.05 14.52
N LEU A 209 -5.79 -20.57 14.04
CA LEU A 209 -4.50 -20.75 14.69
C LEU A 209 -4.48 -20.11 16.09
N LEU A 210 -4.92 -18.85 16.22
CA LEU A 210 -4.97 -18.15 17.50
C LEU A 210 -5.89 -18.87 18.51
N ASP A 211 -7.06 -19.29 18.08
CA ASP A 211 -8.06 -19.95 18.94
C ASP A 211 -7.56 -21.32 19.41
N SER A 212 -6.87 -22.05 18.52
CA SER A 212 -6.20 -23.30 18.85
C SER A 212 -5.05 -23.10 19.86
N LEU A 213 -4.20 -22.10 19.65
CA LEU A 213 -3.14 -21.75 20.60
C LEU A 213 -3.71 -21.34 21.96
N CYS A 214 -4.75 -20.51 21.98
CA CYS A 214 -5.41 -20.08 23.21
C CYS A 214 -6.05 -21.27 23.96
N THR A 215 -6.65 -22.20 23.23
CA THR A 215 -7.23 -23.43 23.80
C THR A 215 -6.15 -24.32 24.40
N CYS A 216 -5.04 -24.52 23.69
CA CYS A 216 -3.89 -25.26 24.20
C CYS A 216 -3.33 -24.62 25.47
N VAL A 217 -3.10 -23.30 25.48
CA VAL A 217 -2.65 -22.56 26.67
C VAL A 217 -3.58 -22.82 27.86
N LYS A 218 -4.89 -22.74 27.66
CA LYS A 218 -5.88 -22.96 28.73
C LYS A 218 -5.83 -24.37 29.30
N GLN A 219 -5.61 -25.38 28.46
CA GLN A 219 -5.62 -26.80 28.83
C GLN A 219 -4.28 -27.25 29.44
N LYS A 220 -3.14 -26.80 28.88
CA LYS A 220 -1.81 -27.33 29.21
C LYS A 220 -1.07 -26.50 30.27
N VAL A 221 -1.35 -25.20 30.39
CA VAL A 221 -0.66 -24.33 31.36
C VAL A 221 -1.44 -24.28 32.67
N LYS A 222 -0.95 -25.04 33.67
CA LYS A 222 -1.58 -25.14 35.00
C LYS A 222 -1.43 -23.87 35.83
N ASN A 223 -0.29 -23.16 35.71
CA ASN A 223 -0.05 -21.94 36.47
C ASN A 223 -0.93 -20.79 35.97
N ARG A 224 -1.81 -20.27 36.83
CA ARG A 224 -2.79 -19.22 36.49
C ARG A 224 -2.13 -17.92 35.99
N ASN A 225 -1.02 -17.50 36.60
CA ASN A 225 -0.32 -16.27 36.23
C ASN A 225 0.33 -16.42 34.86
N GLN A 226 1.08 -17.52 34.65
CA GLN A 226 1.71 -17.81 33.36
C GLN A 226 0.67 -17.93 32.23
N ARG A 227 -0.43 -18.64 32.48
CA ARG A 227 -1.55 -18.75 31.54
C ARG A 227 -2.11 -17.38 31.15
N THR A 228 -2.31 -16.49 32.12
CA THR A 228 -2.83 -15.13 31.89
C THR A 228 -1.86 -14.30 31.05
N ILE A 229 -0.56 -14.36 31.35
CA ILE A 229 0.49 -13.67 30.60
C ILE A 229 0.53 -14.17 29.15
N LEU A 230 0.52 -15.49 28.93
CA LEU A 230 0.57 -16.09 27.60
C LEU A 230 -0.66 -15.74 26.75
N LEU A 231 -1.87 -15.87 27.32
CA LEU A 231 -3.11 -15.51 26.61
C LEU A 231 -3.15 -14.02 26.25
N ARG A 232 -2.67 -13.15 27.14
CA ARG A 232 -2.55 -11.71 26.86
C ARG A 232 -1.57 -11.46 25.71
N GLY A 233 -0.38 -12.06 25.79
CA GLY A 233 0.64 -11.94 24.75
C GLY A 233 0.13 -12.39 23.38
N LEU A 234 -0.52 -13.56 23.29
CA LEU A 234 -1.10 -14.06 22.04
C LEU A 234 -2.12 -13.08 21.44
N LYS A 235 -3.04 -12.55 22.26
CA LYS A 235 -4.03 -11.56 21.81
C LYS A 235 -3.40 -10.25 21.36
N GLU A 236 -2.39 -9.77 22.07
CA GLU A 236 -1.66 -8.56 21.71
C GLU A 236 -0.87 -8.74 20.40
N HIS A 237 -0.22 -9.88 20.20
CA HIS A 237 0.47 -10.22 18.95
C HIS A 237 -0.50 -10.27 17.77
N PHE A 238 -1.64 -10.94 17.92
CA PHE A 238 -2.66 -11.00 16.88
C PHE A 238 -3.22 -9.61 16.56
N LYS A 239 -3.49 -8.79 17.59
CA LYS A 239 -3.93 -7.40 17.38
C LYS A 239 -2.91 -6.61 16.55
N ARG A 240 -1.62 -6.68 16.90
CA ARG A 240 -0.55 -5.99 16.16
C ARG A 240 -0.47 -6.47 14.71
N PHE A 241 -0.60 -7.78 14.49
CA PHE A 241 -0.59 -8.34 13.14
C PHE A 241 -1.79 -7.87 12.31
N LYS A 242 -2.99 -7.84 12.90
CA LYS A 242 -4.17 -7.26 12.25
C LYS A 242 -3.96 -5.79 11.90
N ASP A 243 -3.41 -5.01 12.83
CA ASP A 243 -3.11 -3.59 12.62
C ASP A 243 -2.12 -3.40 11.47
N GLU A 244 -1.12 -4.28 11.36
CA GLU A 244 -0.15 -4.29 10.27
C GLU A 244 -0.79 -4.63 8.92
N ILE A 245 -1.65 -5.66 8.83
CA ILE A 245 -2.39 -5.98 7.60
C ILE A 245 -3.21 -4.78 7.14
N VAL A 246 -4.01 -4.21 8.04
CA VAL A 246 -4.87 -3.07 7.71
C VAL A 246 -4.04 -1.91 7.16
N ARG A 247 -2.85 -1.67 7.73
CA ARG A 247 -1.95 -0.62 7.26
C ARG A 247 -1.35 -0.92 5.89
N ILE A 248 -0.85 -2.13 5.69
CA ILE A 248 -0.31 -2.57 4.40
C ILE A 248 -1.37 -2.42 3.31
N MET A 249 -2.58 -2.91 3.57
CA MET A 249 -3.67 -2.87 2.59
C MET A 249 -4.03 -1.45 2.17
N TYR A 250 -4.20 -0.54 3.14
CA TYR A 250 -4.51 0.85 2.83
C TYR A 250 -3.37 1.54 2.06
N LEU A 251 -2.12 1.37 2.49
CA LEU A 251 -0.99 2.01 1.81
C LEU A 251 -0.80 1.45 0.39
N MET A 252 -0.97 0.14 0.19
CA MET A 252 -0.92 -0.48 -1.14
C MET A 252 -2.01 0.05 -2.06
N ASP A 253 -3.22 0.21 -1.54
CA ASP A 253 -4.33 0.79 -2.27
C ASP A 253 -4.04 2.24 -2.74
N VAL A 254 -3.60 3.11 -1.81
CA VAL A 254 -3.17 4.48 -2.16
C VAL A 254 -2.03 4.46 -3.19
N TYR A 255 -1.10 3.52 -3.08
CA TYR A 255 0.00 3.37 -4.03
C TYR A 255 -0.50 3.04 -5.45
N LEU A 256 -1.43 2.09 -5.58
CA LEU A 256 -2.02 1.74 -6.87
C LEU A 256 -2.76 2.94 -7.48
N TYR A 257 -3.57 3.63 -6.68
CA TYR A 257 -4.27 4.85 -7.11
C TYR A 257 -3.30 5.93 -7.61
N THR A 258 -2.23 6.17 -6.84
CA THR A 258 -1.22 7.20 -7.15
C THR A 258 -0.49 6.87 -8.45
N ILE A 259 -0.20 5.60 -8.71
CA ILE A 259 0.48 5.17 -9.94
C ILE A 259 -0.42 5.32 -11.17
N MET A 260 -1.72 5.02 -11.05
CA MET A 260 -2.65 5.20 -12.17
C MET A 260 -2.62 6.64 -12.66
N TYR A 261 -2.76 7.60 -11.75
CA TYR A 261 -2.67 9.00 -12.14
C TYR A 261 -1.28 9.39 -12.62
N HIS A 262 -0.22 8.93 -11.96
CA HIS A 262 1.14 9.21 -12.40
C HIS A 262 1.38 8.75 -13.86
N ALA A 263 0.85 7.60 -14.26
CA ALA A 263 0.99 7.07 -15.62
C ALA A 263 0.46 8.02 -16.71
N LEU A 264 -0.57 8.80 -16.39
CA LEU A 264 -1.14 9.81 -17.29
C LEU A 264 -0.17 10.96 -17.60
N PHE A 265 0.74 11.28 -16.67
CA PHE A 265 1.74 12.34 -16.83
C PHE A 265 3.03 11.87 -17.51
N GLU A 266 3.34 10.57 -17.43
CA GLU A 266 4.65 10.00 -17.79
C GLU A 266 5.11 10.39 -19.20
N ALA A 267 4.18 10.36 -20.17
CA ALA A 267 4.48 10.71 -21.55
C ALA A 267 4.82 12.19 -21.79
N ASN A 268 4.51 13.09 -20.84
CA ASN A 268 4.69 14.53 -20.99
C ASN A 268 5.65 15.15 -19.98
N VAL A 269 6.29 14.38 -19.09
CA VAL A 269 7.16 14.95 -18.04
C VAL A 269 8.29 15.79 -18.63
N SER A 270 8.90 15.35 -19.74
CA SER A 270 9.93 16.14 -20.43
C SER A 270 9.39 17.48 -20.92
N LYS A 271 8.24 17.48 -21.59
CA LYS A 271 7.57 18.68 -22.13
C LYS A 271 7.19 19.66 -21.02
N LEU A 272 6.68 19.14 -19.90
CA LEU A 272 6.31 19.96 -18.74
C LEU A 272 7.54 20.61 -18.06
N ARG A 273 8.71 19.98 -18.17
CA ARG A 273 9.95 20.43 -17.52
C ARG A 273 10.82 21.32 -18.40
N TYR A 274 10.89 21.01 -19.69
CA TYR A 274 11.74 21.66 -20.68
C TYR A 274 10.91 21.96 -21.92
N PRO A 275 10.45 23.21 -22.09
CA PRO A 275 9.79 23.60 -23.33
C PRO A 275 10.75 23.48 -24.52
N GLU A 276 10.35 22.75 -25.55
CA GLU A 276 11.09 22.62 -26.82
C GLU A 276 10.84 23.85 -27.72
N GLU A 277 11.69 24.08 -28.73
CA GLU A 277 11.49 25.15 -29.71
C GLU A 277 10.10 25.04 -30.36
N GLY A 278 9.32 26.13 -30.30
CA GLY A 278 7.95 26.19 -30.82
C GLY A 278 6.86 25.69 -29.87
N TRP A 279 7.22 25.08 -28.73
CA TRP A 279 6.28 24.76 -27.66
C TRP A 279 6.50 25.71 -26.50
N THR A 280 5.58 26.65 -26.29
CA THR A 280 5.60 27.48 -25.09
C THR A 280 4.73 26.85 -24.01
N PRO A 281 5.17 26.83 -22.74
CA PRO A 281 4.35 26.37 -21.63
C PRO A 281 2.97 27.07 -21.57
N THR A 282 2.85 28.26 -22.14
CA THR A 282 1.58 29.01 -22.23
C THR A 282 0.49 28.37 -23.09
N ASN A 283 0.78 27.29 -23.84
CA ASN A 283 -0.16 26.71 -24.80
C ASN A 283 -1.07 25.61 -24.22
N ILE A 284 -0.89 25.23 -22.95
CA ILE A 284 -1.76 24.26 -22.31
C ILE A 284 -3.09 24.95 -21.99
N SER A 285 -4.19 24.47 -22.55
CA SER A 285 -5.52 25.03 -22.30
C SER A 285 -6.12 24.51 -20.98
N SER A 286 -7.03 25.29 -20.40
CA SER A 286 -7.77 24.92 -19.19
C SER A 286 -8.66 23.69 -19.35
N ASP A 287 -8.97 23.33 -20.59
CA ASP A 287 -9.77 22.18 -20.99
C ASP A 287 -8.93 21.03 -21.56
N SER A 288 -7.61 21.09 -21.40
CA SER A 288 -6.75 19.94 -21.67
C SER A 288 -7.00 18.82 -20.66
N ILE A 289 -6.83 17.57 -21.11
CA ILE A 289 -7.09 16.37 -20.30
C ILE A 289 -6.32 16.43 -18.98
N LEU A 290 -5.02 16.74 -19.02
CA LEU A 290 -4.19 16.82 -17.81
C LEU A 290 -4.65 17.91 -16.83
N VAL A 291 -5.11 19.06 -17.32
CA VAL A 291 -5.59 20.12 -16.42
C VAL A 291 -6.88 19.69 -15.73
N ILE A 292 -7.82 19.09 -16.46
CA ILE A 292 -9.08 18.57 -15.91
C ILE A 292 -8.79 17.49 -14.87
N GLU A 293 -7.98 16.49 -15.21
CA GLU A 293 -7.65 15.38 -14.30
C GLU A 293 -6.85 15.86 -13.09
N SER A 294 -5.92 16.81 -13.25
CA SER A 294 -5.18 17.37 -12.12
C SER A 294 -6.08 18.10 -11.13
N ARG A 295 -7.12 18.80 -11.61
CA ARG A 295 -8.13 19.41 -10.73
C ARG A 295 -8.91 18.35 -9.98
N LYS A 296 -9.36 17.28 -10.65
CA LYS A 296 -10.03 16.14 -9.99
C LYS A 296 -9.15 15.50 -8.91
N ILE A 297 -7.85 15.31 -9.17
CA ILE A 297 -6.89 14.79 -8.18
C ILE A 297 -6.79 15.72 -6.97
N ILE A 298 -6.62 17.03 -7.20
CA ILE A 298 -6.52 18.03 -6.13
C ILE A 298 -7.77 18.01 -5.25
N ASP A 299 -8.95 18.08 -5.88
CA ASP A 299 -10.23 18.08 -5.18
C ASP A 299 -10.43 16.79 -4.38
N THR A 300 -10.05 15.64 -4.95
CA THR A 300 -10.14 14.35 -4.27
C THR A 300 -9.20 14.27 -3.07
N PHE A 301 -7.94 14.68 -3.24
CA PHE A 301 -6.92 14.65 -2.19
C PHE A 301 -7.30 15.54 -1.01
N ASP A 302 -7.82 16.74 -1.29
CA ASP A 302 -8.34 17.65 -0.27
C ASP A 302 -9.56 17.04 0.44
N LYS A 303 -10.55 16.58 -0.33
CA LYS A 303 -11.81 16.03 0.21
C LYS A 303 -11.57 14.83 1.12
N VAL A 304 -10.61 13.97 0.79
CA VAL A 304 -10.29 12.77 1.58
C VAL A 304 -9.17 13.00 2.58
N GLU A 305 -8.61 14.21 2.69
CA GLU A 305 -7.46 14.53 3.54
C GLU A 305 -6.27 13.56 3.33
N LEU A 306 -5.97 13.20 2.06
CA LEU A 306 -5.12 12.05 1.73
C LEU A 306 -3.77 12.08 2.47
N PHE A 307 -3.07 13.23 2.45
CA PHE A 307 -1.77 13.37 3.10
C PHE A 307 -1.80 13.03 4.59
N SER A 308 -2.82 13.51 5.31
CA SER A 308 -2.97 13.25 6.74
C SER A 308 -3.31 11.79 7.03
N ILE A 309 -4.08 11.15 6.15
CA ILE A 309 -4.39 9.73 6.30
C ILE A 309 -3.16 8.87 6.01
N VAL A 310 -2.46 9.11 4.90
CA VAL A 310 -1.22 8.39 4.55
C VAL A 310 -0.19 8.55 5.67
N GLU A 311 0.00 9.76 6.21
CA GLU A 311 0.87 10.00 7.36
C GLU A 311 0.47 9.16 8.57
N ASN A 312 -0.82 9.15 8.95
CA ASN A 312 -1.33 8.37 10.07
C ASN A 312 -1.06 6.87 9.89
N PHE A 313 -1.27 6.34 8.70
CA PHE A 313 -1.07 4.94 8.39
C PHE A 313 0.43 4.56 8.36
N ILE A 314 1.30 5.43 7.84
CA ILE A 314 2.75 5.27 7.92
C ILE A 314 3.20 5.25 9.38
N ARG A 315 2.69 6.16 10.22
CA ARG A 315 3.02 6.22 11.67
C ARG A 315 2.37 5.12 12.52
N GLY A 316 1.35 4.43 12.00
CA GLY A 316 0.49 3.55 12.80
C GLY A 316 -0.38 4.30 13.82
N GLN A 317 -0.63 5.59 13.60
CA GLN A 317 -1.38 6.47 14.48
C GLN A 317 -2.74 6.78 13.84
N ILE A 318 -3.74 5.91 14.01
CA ILE A 318 -5.10 6.05 13.46
C ILE A 318 -5.86 7.18 14.20
N LYS A 319 -5.47 8.45 13.96
CA LYS A 319 -5.89 9.63 14.73
C LYS A 319 -7.11 10.35 14.13
N THR A 320 -7.13 10.58 12.81
CA THR A 320 -8.21 11.35 12.19
C THR A 320 -9.52 10.55 12.18
N LYS A 321 -10.65 11.26 12.06
CA LYS A 321 -11.97 10.62 11.93
C LYS A 321 -11.98 9.66 10.73
N ARG A 322 -11.49 10.13 9.58
CA ARG A 322 -11.46 9.33 8.35
C ARG A 322 -10.52 8.13 8.44
N SER A 323 -9.31 8.27 9.00
CA SER A 323 -8.42 7.12 9.25
C SER A 323 -9.11 6.07 10.13
N ARG A 324 -9.86 6.50 11.17
CA ARG A 324 -10.64 5.58 12.03
C ARG A 324 -11.77 4.90 11.29
N GLU A 325 -12.50 5.60 10.43
CA GLU A 325 -13.55 5.00 9.59
C GLU A 325 -12.99 3.91 8.69
N ILE A 326 -11.88 4.18 7.99
CA ILE A 326 -11.20 3.22 7.11
C ILE A 326 -10.72 2.01 7.91
N TYR A 327 -9.99 2.24 9.01
CA TYR A 327 -9.48 1.18 9.88
C TYR A 327 -10.62 0.34 10.46
N ASN A 328 -11.71 0.97 10.91
CA ASN A 328 -12.87 0.29 11.47
C ASN A 328 -13.62 -0.51 10.40
N SER A 329 -13.77 -0.01 9.18
CA SER A 329 -14.41 -0.73 8.08
C SER A 329 -13.66 -2.03 7.77
N LEU A 330 -12.33 -1.93 7.60
CA LEU A 330 -11.46 -3.09 7.39
C LEU A 330 -11.47 -4.04 8.60
N SER A 331 -11.41 -3.50 9.82
CA SER A 331 -11.45 -4.31 11.04
C SER A 331 -12.80 -5.01 11.24
N GLN A 332 -13.91 -4.35 10.92
CA GLN A 332 -15.26 -4.93 11.00
C GLN A 332 -15.45 -6.03 9.98
N LEU A 333 -14.93 -5.86 8.77
CA LEU A 333 -14.92 -6.90 7.75
C LEU A 333 -14.22 -8.16 8.29
N PHE A 334 -13.03 -8.01 8.85
CA PHE A 334 -12.29 -9.11 9.48
C PHE A 334 -13.03 -9.72 10.68
N ASN A 335 -13.70 -8.91 11.50
CA ASN A 335 -14.47 -9.42 12.64
C ASN A 335 -15.72 -10.20 12.18
N LYS A 336 -16.46 -9.72 11.17
CA LYS A 336 -17.66 -10.38 10.63
C LYS A 336 -17.34 -11.74 10.04
N MET A 337 -16.21 -11.86 9.32
CA MET A 337 -15.72 -13.15 8.82
C MET A 337 -15.54 -14.17 9.93
N SER A 338 -15.24 -13.68 11.13
CA SER A 338 -14.93 -14.50 12.27
C SER A 338 -16.18 -15.06 12.98
N GLU A 339 -17.36 -14.52 12.69
CA GLU A 339 -18.64 -14.89 13.31
C GLU A 339 -19.43 -15.90 12.46
N THR A 340 -19.11 -16.01 11.17
CA THR A 340 -19.61 -17.00 10.21
C THR A 340 -18.75 -18.24 10.19
#